data_AF-A0A3R7A4B6-F1
#
_entry.id   AF-A0A3R7A4B6-F1
#
_cell.length_a   1.000
_cell.length_b   1.000
_cell.length_c   1.000
_cell.angle_alpha   90.00
_cell.angle_beta   90.00
_cell.angle_gamma   90.00
#
_symmetry.space_group_name_H-M   'P 1'
#
loop_
_entity.id
_entity.type
_entity.pdbx_description
1 polymer ?
#
loop_
_entity_poly.entity_id
_entity_poly.type
_entity_poly.pdbx_seq_one_letter_code
_entity_poly.pdbx_strand_id
1 'polypeptide(L)'
;MAIFWLHVVSLVKICKSRDLNVLVLDALVVPLRSNTFDVALSIAVLHHLSTLAHRLQAVKEVLRVLRVGGQGLIYAWAQEQTQDSRRAFDSHKQDCMVPWNLDKRFAKVDADSGEPVVVQRYCHMFKEVGPTINAISHAGMVLFVYVRENWIRWCACPAMLW
;
A
#
# COMPACT_ATOMS: atom_id res chain seq x y z
N MET A 1 8.77 14.84 1.28
CA MET A 1 7.81 13.76 1.60
C MET A 1 7.42 13.07 0.30
N ALA A 2 7.62 11.77 0.18
CA ALA A 2 7.12 10.99 -0.96
C ALA A 2 5.88 10.20 -0.51
N ILE A 3 4.76 10.39 -1.20
CA ILE A 3 3.52 9.64 -0.98
C ILE A 3 3.33 8.72 -2.18
N PHE A 4 3.30 7.41 -1.94
CA PHE A 4 3.02 6.42 -2.96
C PHE A 4 1.52 6.15 -3.00
N TRP A 5 0.87 6.42 -4.14
CA TRP A 5 -0.51 6.02 -4.40
C TRP A 5 -0.62 5.35 -5.77
N LEU A 6 -1.31 4.21 -5.80
CA LEU A 6 -1.64 3.49 -7.02
C LEU A 6 -2.53 4.35 -7.93
N HIS A 7 -2.14 4.49 -9.20
CA HIS A 7 -2.95 4.45 -10.42
C HIS A 7 -4.35 5.11 -10.44
N VAL A 8 -4.59 6.19 -9.69
CA VAL A 8 -5.85 6.95 -9.77
C VAL A 8 -5.59 8.32 -10.39
N VAL A 9 -5.74 8.42 -11.72
CA VAL A 9 -5.54 9.66 -12.49
C VAL A 9 -6.42 10.82 -11.99
N SER A 10 -7.60 10.54 -11.44
CA SER A 10 -8.46 11.57 -10.82
C SER A 10 -7.84 12.16 -9.55
N LEU A 11 -7.15 11.35 -8.73
CA LEU A 11 -6.47 11.84 -7.53
C LEU A 11 -5.30 12.76 -7.89
N VAL A 12 -4.56 12.42 -8.95
CA VAL A 12 -3.49 13.27 -9.50
C VAL A 12 -4.02 14.66 -9.87
N LYS A 13 -5.20 14.73 -10.49
CA LYS A 13 -5.84 16.02 -10.83
C LYS A 13 -6.18 16.83 -9.58
N ILE A 14 -6.72 16.19 -8.54
CA ILE A 14 -7.04 16.85 -7.26
C ILE A 14 -5.76 17.37 -6.56
N CYS A 15 -4.67 16.60 -6.60
CA CYS A 15 -3.39 17.05 -6.05
C CYS A 15 -2.85 18.26 -6.82
N LYS A 16 -2.87 18.21 -8.17
CA LYS A 16 -2.44 19.33 -9.01
C LYS A 16 -3.27 20.59 -8.80
N SER A 17 -4.60 20.47 -8.65
CA SER A 17 -5.46 21.63 -8.38
C SER A 17 -5.22 22.27 -7.02
N ARG A 18 -4.49 21.60 -6.13
CA ARG A 18 -4.07 22.09 -4.81
C ARG A 18 -2.59 22.48 -4.79
N ASP A 19 -1.97 22.63 -5.95
CA ASP A 19 -0.55 22.99 -6.12
C ASP A 19 0.42 22.04 -5.40
N LEU A 20 0.09 20.75 -5.37
CA LEU A 20 0.94 19.70 -4.80
C LEU A 20 1.78 19.01 -5.89
N ASN A 21 3.01 18.68 -5.54
CA ASN A 21 3.90 17.86 -6.37
C ASN A 21 3.40 16.41 -6.42
N VAL A 22 3.04 15.93 -7.62
CA VAL A 22 2.49 14.59 -7.82
C VAL A 22 3.05 13.92 -9.07
N LEU A 23 3.35 12.64 -8.95
CA LEU A 23 3.85 11.78 -10.04
C LEU A 23 2.99 10.52 -10.11
N VAL A 24 2.85 9.96 -11.31
CA VAL A 24 2.23 8.64 -11.54
C VAL A 24 3.33 7.63 -11.73
N LEU A 25 3.44 6.67 -10.81
CA LEU A 25 4.56 5.74 -10.72
C LEU A 25 4.05 4.35 -10.34
N ASP A 26 4.82 3.31 -10.70
CA ASP A 26 4.63 1.95 -10.20
C ASP A 26 5.26 1.83 -8.80
N ALA A 27 4.56 1.18 -7.86
CA ALA A 27 5.07 0.95 -6.52
C ALA A 27 6.23 -0.07 -6.46
N LEU A 28 6.38 -0.90 -7.49
CA LEU A 28 7.45 -1.88 -7.61
C LEU A 28 8.74 -1.30 -8.20
N VAL A 29 8.64 -0.20 -8.94
CA VAL A 29 9.77 0.47 -9.60
C VAL A 29 9.55 1.99 -9.52
N VAL A 30 10.13 2.60 -8.50
CA VAL A 30 10.00 4.04 -8.24
C VAL A 30 11.16 4.76 -8.92
N PRO A 31 10.94 5.58 -9.96
CA PRO A 31 12.01 6.30 -10.67
C PRO A 31 12.49 7.55 -9.90
N LEU A 32 12.69 7.40 -8.59
CA LEU A 32 13.25 8.41 -7.70
C LEU A 32 14.62 7.93 -7.22
N ARG A 33 15.52 8.88 -7.00
CA ARG A 33 16.87 8.60 -6.51
C ARG A 33 16.80 7.96 -5.12
N SER A 34 17.70 7.02 -4.87
CA SER A 34 17.89 6.42 -3.54
C SER A 34 18.31 7.49 -2.52
N ASN A 35 18.12 7.23 -1.22
CA ASN A 35 18.64 8.07 -0.14
C ASN A 35 18.25 9.56 -0.22
N THR A 36 17.05 9.87 -0.72
CA THR A 36 16.66 11.24 -1.05
C THR A 36 15.68 11.83 -0.03
N PHE A 37 14.77 11.03 0.52
CA PHE A 37 13.69 11.52 1.36
C PHE A 37 13.94 11.28 2.84
N ASP A 38 13.62 12.28 3.67
CA ASP A 38 13.50 12.12 5.13
C ASP A 38 12.34 11.21 5.52
N VAL A 39 11.23 11.32 4.78
CA VAL A 39 9.98 10.62 5.09
C VAL A 39 9.33 10.06 3.83
N ALA A 40 8.89 8.80 3.91
CA ALA A 40 8.16 8.09 2.85
C ALA A 40 6.89 7.44 3.40
N LEU A 41 5.74 7.64 2.74
CA LEU A 41 4.45 7.10 3.18
C LEU A 41 3.88 6.18 2.09
N SER A 42 3.47 4.98 2.47
CA SER A 42 2.78 4.00 1.64
C SER A 42 1.49 3.57 2.32
N ILE A 43 0.38 4.23 1.97
CA ILE A 43 -0.90 4.09 2.67
C ILE A 43 -1.90 3.38 1.77
N ALA A 44 -2.42 2.25 2.22
CA ALA A 44 -3.38 1.42 1.51
C ALA A 44 -2.91 0.97 0.11
N VAL A 45 -1.60 0.78 -0.06
CA VAL A 45 -1.01 0.33 -1.34
C VAL A 45 -0.65 -1.15 -1.29
N LEU A 46 0.08 -1.57 -0.26
CA LEU A 46 0.77 -2.86 -0.24
C LEU A 46 -0.18 -4.07 -0.30
N HIS A 47 -1.39 -3.92 0.24
CA HIS A 47 -2.40 -4.98 0.23
C HIS A 47 -2.98 -5.27 -1.15
N HIS A 48 -2.75 -4.42 -2.16
CA HIS A 48 -3.19 -4.71 -3.53
C HIS A 48 -2.21 -5.61 -4.29
N LEU A 49 -1.03 -5.91 -3.74
CA LEU A 49 0.00 -6.71 -4.38
C LEU A 49 -0.17 -8.20 -4.04
N SER A 50 -0.42 -9.00 -5.08
CA SER A 50 -0.81 -10.41 -4.94
C SER A 50 0.28 -11.35 -4.48
N THR A 51 1.51 -11.14 -4.94
CA THR A 51 2.62 -12.03 -4.60
C THR A 51 3.44 -11.47 -3.44
N LEU A 52 3.99 -12.37 -2.62
CA LEU A 52 4.96 -12.01 -1.59
C LEU A 52 6.15 -11.25 -2.20
N ALA A 53 6.65 -11.72 -3.35
CA ALA A 53 7.76 -11.08 -4.06
C ALA A 53 7.48 -9.61 -4.39
N HIS A 54 6.30 -9.29 -4.93
CA HIS A 54 5.91 -7.91 -5.22
C HIS A 54 5.77 -7.07 -3.94
N ARG A 55 5.17 -7.62 -2.87
CA ARG A 55 5.08 -6.92 -1.58
C ARG A 55 6.47 -6.57 -1.02
N LEU A 56 7.40 -7.51 -1.05
CA LEU A 56 8.77 -7.28 -0.61
C LEU A 56 9.49 -6.26 -1.49
N GLN A 57 9.29 -6.30 -2.80
CA GLN A 57 9.87 -5.33 -3.72
C GLN A 57 9.35 -3.90 -3.47
N ALA A 58 8.04 -3.72 -3.29
CA ALA A 58 7.48 -2.40 -2.95
C ALA A 58 8.01 -1.87 -1.61
N VAL A 59 8.19 -2.74 -0.61
CA VAL A 59 8.83 -2.35 0.66
C VAL A 59 10.27 -1.93 0.41
N LYS A 60 11.04 -2.69 -0.37
CA LYS A 60 12.42 -2.33 -0.74
C LYS A 60 12.49 -0.96 -1.43
N GLU A 61 11.55 -0.64 -2.31
CA GLU A 61 11.50 0.68 -2.95
C GLU A 61 11.24 1.81 -1.96
N VAL A 62 10.31 1.63 -1.01
CA VAL A 62 10.09 2.61 0.07
C VAL A 62 11.36 2.82 0.89
N LEU A 63 12.07 1.75 1.23
CA LEU A 63 13.32 1.83 1.99
C LEU A 63 14.45 2.47 1.19
N ARG A 64 14.60 2.10 -0.09
CA ARG A 64 15.66 2.59 -0.97
C ARG A 64 15.62 4.10 -1.12
N VAL A 65 14.43 4.70 -1.21
CA VAL A 65 14.29 6.16 -1.40
C VAL A 65 14.54 6.96 -0.12
N LEU A 66 14.48 6.34 1.06
CA LEU A 66 14.77 6.98 2.33
C LEU A 66 16.27 7.17 2.51
N ARG A 67 16.68 8.34 3.00
CA ARG A 67 18.06 8.57 3.46
C ARG A 67 18.32 7.82 4.76
N VAL A 68 19.60 7.66 5.11
CA VAL A 68 20.01 7.16 6.44
C VAL A 68 19.35 8.01 7.54
N GLY A 69 18.73 7.34 8.52
CA GLY A 69 17.95 8.00 9.57
C GLY A 69 16.54 8.44 9.15
N GLY A 70 16.19 8.34 7.87
CA GLY A 70 14.86 8.63 7.34
C GLY A 70 13.80 7.62 7.81
N GLN A 71 12.55 8.08 7.82
CA GLN A 71 11.40 7.40 8.41
C GLN A 71 10.35 7.03 7.35
N GLY A 72 10.07 5.74 7.19
CA GLY A 72 9.02 5.22 6.33
C GLY A 72 7.77 4.85 7.13
N LEU A 73 6.59 5.05 6.57
CA LEU A 73 5.34 4.51 7.08
C LEU A 73 4.70 3.60 6.03
N ILE A 74 4.44 2.35 6.36
CA ILE A 74 3.58 1.47 5.55
C ILE A 74 2.28 1.21 6.34
N TYR A 75 1.14 1.46 5.70
CA TYR A 75 -0.20 1.26 6.27
C TYR A 75 -1.01 0.32 5.38
N ALA A 76 -1.35 -0.86 5.89
CA ALA A 76 -2.10 -1.87 5.14
C ALA A 76 -3.13 -2.61 6.02
N TRP A 77 -4.10 -3.25 5.38
CA TRP A 77 -5.19 -3.94 6.07
C TRP A 77 -4.67 -5.05 6.98
N ALA A 78 -5.12 -5.03 8.23
CA ALA A 78 -4.89 -6.10 9.18
C ALA A 78 -5.94 -7.19 9.04
N GLN A 79 -5.55 -8.44 9.21
CA GLN A 79 -6.48 -9.55 9.28
C GLN A 79 -7.24 -9.56 10.61
N GLU A 80 -6.59 -9.06 11.66
CA GLU A 80 -7.13 -8.87 13.00
C GLU A 80 -8.10 -7.67 12.99
N GLN A 81 -9.26 -7.87 12.37
CA GLN A 81 -10.34 -6.88 12.35
C GLN A 81 -11.17 -6.97 13.62
N THR A 82 -11.52 -5.80 14.17
CA THR A 82 -12.40 -5.69 15.33
C THR A 82 -13.85 -5.99 14.96
N GLN A 83 -14.69 -6.32 15.95
CA GLN A 83 -16.11 -6.61 15.75
C GLN A 83 -16.90 -5.44 15.12
N ASP A 84 -16.37 -4.22 15.24
CA ASP A 84 -16.93 -3.01 14.65
C ASP A 84 -16.54 -2.79 13.17
N SER A 85 -15.82 -3.74 12.55
CA SER A 85 -15.39 -3.55 11.17
C SER A 85 -16.57 -3.58 10.20
N ARG A 86 -16.56 -2.66 9.24
CA ARG A 86 -17.59 -2.55 8.20
C ARG A 86 -17.71 -3.79 7.32
N ARG A 87 -16.71 -4.67 7.32
CA ARG A 87 -16.68 -5.89 6.51
C ARG A 87 -16.10 -7.01 7.35
N ALA A 88 -16.73 -8.17 7.34
CA ALA A 88 -16.14 -9.37 7.93
C ALA A 88 -15.29 -10.09 6.87
N PHE A 89 -14.03 -10.36 7.18
CA PHE A 89 -13.17 -11.23 6.38
C PHE A 89 -12.97 -12.57 7.09
N ASP A 90 -12.71 -13.62 6.31
CA ASP A 90 -12.36 -14.93 6.83
C ASP A 90 -11.03 -14.85 7.62
N SER A 91 -11.10 -15.13 8.93
CA SER A 91 -9.95 -15.10 9.84
C SER A 91 -8.89 -16.15 9.52
N HIS A 92 -9.18 -17.11 8.62
CA HIS A 92 -8.26 -18.14 8.16
C HIS A 92 -7.65 -17.84 6.78
N LYS A 93 -8.09 -16.79 6.06
CA LYS A 93 -7.59 -16.44 4.72
C LYS A 93 -6.98 -15.04 4.64
N GLN A 94 -5.74 -14.97 4.17
CA GLN A 94 -5.06 -13.69 3.93
C GLN A 94 -5.38 -13.10 2.56
N ASP A 95 -5.69 -13.92 1.56
CA ASP A 95 -5.98 -13.45 0.22
C ASP A 95 -7.50 -13.41 0.02
N CYS A 96 -8.03 -12.22 -0.31
CA CYS A 96 -9.47 -12.00 -0.45
C CYS A 96 -9.80 -11.22 -1.73
N MET A 97 -10.97 -11.54 -2.29
CA MET A 97 -11.59 -10.76 -3.35
C MET A 97 -12.59 -9.79 -2.74
N VAL A 98 -12.48 -8.53 -3.13
CA VAL A 98 -13.21 -7.43 -2.53
C VAL A 98 -14.05 -6.74 -3.61
N PRO A 99 -15.37 -6.55 -3.39
CA PRO A 99 -16.20 -5.78 -4.32
C PRO A 99 -15.68 -4.34 -4.44
N TRP A 100 -15.52 -3.88 -5.68
CA TRP A 100 -15.10 -2.54 -6.04
C TRP A 100 -15.96 -1.99 -7.17
N ASN A 101 -16.47 -0.76 -6.98
CA ASN A 101 -17.23 -0.07 -8.01
C ASN A 101 -16.28 0.39 -9.12
N LEU A 102 -16.42 -0.20 -10.29
CA LEU A 102 -15.69 0.19 -11.49
C LEU A 102 -16.21 1.53 -11.98
N ASP A 103 -15.30 2.45 -12.26
CA ASP A 103 -15.66 3.70 -12.92
C ASP A 103 -16.21 3.39 -14.31
N LYS A 104 -17.40 3.94 -14.62
CA LYS A 104 -18.14 3.66 -15.87
C LYS A 104 -17.29 3.88 -17.13
N ARG A 105 -16.29 4.78 -17.07
CA ARG A 105 -15.37 5.05 -18.19
C ARG A 105 -14.51 3.83 -18.58
N PHE A 106 -14.35 2.87 -17.68
CA PHE A 106 -13.61 1.63 -17.93
C PHE A 106 -14.53 0.42 -18.10
N ALA A 107 -15.85 0.59 -17.97
CA ALA A 107 -16.80 -0.45 -18.27
C ALA A 107 -16.90 -0.63 -19.79
N LYS A 108 -16.93 -1.89 -20.26
CA LYS A 108 -17.25 -2.18 -21.67
C LYS A 108 -18.70 -1.75 -21.96
N VAL A 109 -19.00 -1.53 -23.24
CA VAL A 109 -20.17 -0.83 -23.81
C VAL A 109 -21.54 -1.27 -23.25
N ASP A 110 -21.67 -2.46 -22.65
CA ASP A 110 -22.92 -3.00 -22.11
C ASP A 110 -23.37 -2.38 -20.76
N ALA A 111 -22.70 -1.33 -20.27
CA ALA A 111 -23.02 -0.65 -19.00
C ALA A 111 -24.11 0.45 -19.10
N ASP A 112 -24.97 0.38 -20.12
CA ASP A 112 -26.01 1.37 -20.40
C ASP A 112 -27.22 1.28 -19.46
N SER A 113 -27.24 0.28 -18.56
CA SER A 113 -28.32 0.05 -17.60
C SER A 113 -28.38 1.04 -16.42
N GLY A 114 -27.49 2.05 -16.36
CA GLY A 114 -27.46 3.04 -15.28
C GLY A 114 -26.90 2.53 -13.94
N GLU A 115 -26.96 1.22 -13.70
CA GLU A 115 -26.47 0.53 -12.50
C GLU A 115 -24.93 0.61 -12.34
N PRO A 116 -24.41 0.62 -11.09
CA PRO A 116 -22.98 0.59 -10.84
C PRO A 116 -22.39 -0.77 -11.21
N VAL A 117 -21.37 -0.77 -12.07
CA VAL A 117 -20.63 -1.98 -12.42
C VAL A 117 -19.71 -2.34 -11.26
N VAL A 118 -19.99 -3.45 -10.59
CA VAL A 118 -19.16 -3.96 -9.48
C VAL A 118 -18.24 -5.06 -9.99
N VAL A 119 -16.93 -4.88 -9.80
CA VAL A 119 -15.91 -5.89 -10.10
C VAL A 119 -15.24 -6.36 -8.82
N GLN A 120 -14.56 -7.50 -8.88
CA GLN A 120 -13.77 -8.00 -7.75
C GLN A 120 -12.32 -7.55 -7.89
N ARG A 121 -11.77 -6.94 -6.84
CA ARG A 121 -10.34 -6.63 -6.75
C ARG A 121 -9.67 -7.51 -5.72
N TYR A 122 -8.42 -7.86 -5.97
CA TYR A 122 -7.59 -8.60 -5.02
C TYR A 122 -7.14 -7.70 -3.85
N CYS A 123 -7.17 -8.24 -2.64
CA CYS A 123 -6.53 -7.69 -1.44
C CYS A 123 -5.83 -8.78 -0.62
N HIS A 124 -4.70 -8.43 0.00
CA HIS A 124 -3.95 -9.23 0.95
C HIS A 124 -4.08 -8.64 2.37
N MET A 125 -4.59 -9.43 3.30
CA MET A 125 -4.73 -9.13 4.72
C MET A 125 -3.44 -9.52 5.45
N PHE A 126 -2.83 -8.56 6.13
CA PHE A 126 -1.59 -8.77 6.87
C PHE A 126 -1.89 -9.27 8.28
N LYS A 127 -1.18 -10.32 8.71
CA LYS A 127 -1.14 -10.77 10.10
C LYS A 127 0.02 -10.13 10.84
N GLU A 128 -0.07 -10.02 12.16
CA GLU A 128 1.02 -9.56 13.04
C GLU A 128 2.33 -10.34 12.83
N VAL A 129 2.21 -11.66 12.66
CA VAL A 129 3.31 -12.55 12.34
C VAL A 129 3.03 -13.21 11.00
N GLY A 130 3.85 -12.91 10.00
CA GLY A 130 3.67 -13.43 8.65
C GLY A 130 4.92 -13.30 7.79
N PRO A 131 4.97 -13.98 6.63
CA PRO A 131 6.18 -14.05 5.81
C PRO A 131 6.66 -12.67 5.34
N THR A 132 5.73 -11.76 4.98
CA THR A 132 6.08 -10.39 4.61
C THR A 132 6.70 -9.64 5.79
N ILE A 133 6.10 -9.74 6.98
CA ILE A 133 6.58 -9.05 8.18
C ILE A 133 7.95 -9.59 8.59
N ASN A 134 8.10 -10.92 8.68
CA ASN A 134 9.34 -11.58 9.06
C ASN A 134 10.48 -11.22 8.11
N ALA A 135 10.26 -11.28 6.80
CA ALA A 135 11.29 -10.95 5.81
C ALA A 135 11.81 -9.51 5.95
N ILE A 136 10.95 -8.57 6.33
CA ILE A 136 11.35 -7.18 6.51
C ILE A 136 12.01 -6.97 7.89
N SER A 137 11.58 -7.69 8.94
CA SER A 137 12.23 -7.63 10.26
C SER A 137 13.69 -8.11 10.24
N HIS A 138 14.00 -9.14 9.44
CA HIS A 138 15.36 -9.64 9.27
C HIS A 138 16.28 -8.65 8.53
N ALA A 139 15.72 -7.69 7.80
CA ALA A 139 16.46 -6.63 7.12
C ALA A 139 16.87 -5.48 8.06
N GLY A 140 17.01 -5.72 9.36
CA GLY A 140 17.59 -4.78 10.32
C GLY A 140 16.73 -3.57 10.68
N MET A 141 15.42 -3.62 10.44
CA MET A 141 14.52 -2.49 10.66
C MET A 141 13.13 -2.88 11.16
N VAL A 142 12.58 -1.99 11.98
CA VAL A 142 11.15 -1.62 12.12
C VAL A 142 10.45 -2.03 13.44
N LEU A 143 9.89 -1.00 14.11
CA LEU A 143 8.85 -1.08 15.15
C LEU A 143 7.45 -1.26 14.51
N PHE A 144 6.73 -2.30 14.94
CA PHE A 144 5.35 -2.60 14.52
C PHE A 144 4.35 -1.93 15.48
N VAL A 145 3.38 -1.18 14.95
CA VAL A 145 2.28 -0.64 15.78
C VAL A 145 0.94 -0.94 15.09
N TYR A 146 0.05 -1.66 15.77
CA TYR A 146 -1.33 -1.83 15.33
C TYR A 146 -2.13 -0.56 15.65
N VAL A 147 -2.83 0.03 14.68
CA VAL A 147 -3.77 1.13 14.95
C VAL A 147 -5.05 0.94 14.13
N ARG A 148 -6.19 0.75 14.82
CA ARG A 148 -7.55 0.74 14.27
C ARG A 148 -7.70 -0.09 12.97
N GLU A 149 -7.65 -1.42 13.09
CA GLU A 149 -7.89 -2.38 11.98
C GLU A 149 -6.85 -2.36 10.85
N ASN A 150 -5.73 -1.69 11.05
CA ASN A 150 -4.66 -1.59 10.08
C ASN A 150 -3.30 -1.66 10.77
N TRP A 151 -2.34 -2.28 10.10
CA TRP A 151 -0.96 -2.31 10.55
C TRP A 151 -0.27 -1.01 10.14
N ILE A 152 0.26 -0.27 11.12
CA ILE A 152 1.14 0.90 10.95
C ILE A 152 2.58 0.41 11.12
N ARG A 153 3.42 0.67 10.13
CA ARG A 153 4.81 0.22 10.15
C ARG A 153 5.78 1.39 10.07
N TRP A 154 6.57 1.64 11.12
CA TRP A 154 7.62 2.66 11.14
C TRP A 154 8.99 2.11 10.73
N CYS A 155 9.50 2.54 9.59
CA CYS A 155 10.78 2.14 9.02
C CYS A 155 11.86 3.21 9.29
N ALA A 156 12.80 3.02 10.21
CA ALA A 156 13.99 3.89 10.29
C ALA A 156 15.15 3.32 9.47
N CYS A 157 15.56 3.97 8.38
CA CYS A 157 16.67 3.49 7.53
C CYS A 157 17.99 3.42 8.34
N PRO A 158 18.60 2.23 8.55
CA PRO A 158 19.85 2.09 9.28
C PRO A 158 20.97 2.52 8.36
N ALA A 159 22.04 3.03 8.96
CA ALA A 159 23.20 3.59 8.27
C ALA A 159 23.97 2.61 7.37
N MET A 160 23.63 1.32 7.36
CA MET A 160 24.36 0.28 6.64
C MET A 160 23.37 -0.82 6.26
N LEU A 161 22.98 -0.90 4.99
CA LEU A 161 22.41 -2.09 4.33
C LEU A 161 22.24 -1.82 2.81
N TRP A 162 23.34 -1.49 2.14
CA TRP A 162 23.52 -1.63 0.70
C TRP A 162 24.98 -1.99 0.43
#